data_AF-A0A7J8AR97-F1
#
_entry.id   AF-A0A7J8AR97-F1
#
_cell.length_a   1.000
_cell.length_b   1.000
_cell.length_c   1.000
_cell.angle_alpha   90.00
_cell.angle_beta   90.00
_cell.angle_gamma   90.00
#
_symmetry.space_group_name_H-M   'P 1'
#
loop_
_entity.id
_entity.type
_entity.pdbx_description
1 polymer ?
#
loop_
_entity_poly.entity_id
_entity_poly.type
_entity_poly.pdbx_seq_one_letter_code
_entity_poly.pdbx_strand_id
1 'polypeptide(L)'
;MLTYFAAFEVFFEENLPKLFTHFKKNSLTPDIYLIDWIFTLYSKSLPLDLACRIWDVFCRDGEEFLFRTALGILRLFEDILTRMDFIHVAQFLTRLPEDLPADEVFASIAAVQMQSRNKKWAQVLTALQRDSREMEKGSPSLRH
;
A
#
# COMPACT_ATOMS: atom_id res chain seq x y z
N MET A 1 1.83 -9.81 8.12
CA MET A 1 1.71 -8.36 7.85
C MET A 1 3.03 -7.74 7.37
N LEU A 2 4.17 -7.96 8.05
CA LEU A 2 5.45 -7.34 7.67
C LEU A 2 5.90 -7.65 6.22
N THR A 3 5.73 -8.89 5.76
CA THR A 3 6.03 -9.29 4.37
C THR A 3 5.12 -8.59 3.34
N TYR A 4 3.89 -8.27 3.71
CA TYR A 4 2.98 -7.48 2.89
C TYR A 4 3.44 -6.02 2.78
N PHE A 5 3.93 -5.43 3.87
CA PHE A 5 4.53 -4.08 3.81
C PHE A 5 5.77 -4.07 2.92
N ALA A 6 6.66 -5.06 3.06
CA ALA A 6 7.83 -5.17 2.20
C ALA A 6 7.43 -5.34 0.72
N ALA A 7 6.43 -6.17 0.42
CA ALA A 7 5.93 -6.32 -0.94
C ALA A 7 5.32 -5.02 -1.47
N PHE A 8 4.50 -4.34 -0.67
CA PHE A 8 3.92 -3.05 -0.99
C PHE A 8 5.00 -2.00 -1.30
N GLU A 9 6.06 -1.91 -0.48
CA GLU A 9 7.14 -0.94 -0.69
C GLU A 9 7.88 -1.15 -2.03
N VAL A 10 8.02 -2.39 -2.50
CA VAL A 10 8.59 -2.67 -3.84
C VAL A 10 7.76 -2.01 -4.94
N PHE A 11 6.43 -2.17 -4.90
CA PHE A 11 5.56 -1.55 -5.91
C PHE A 11 5.37 -0.05 -5.69
N PHE A 12 5.50 0.44 -4.46
CA PHE A 12 5.46 1.86 -4.15
C PHE A 12 6.68 2.58 -4.75
N GLU A 13 7.89 2.06 -4.52
CA GLU A 13 9.11 2.61 -5.11
C GLU A 13 9.06 2.62 -6.65
N GLU A 14 8.54 1.55 -7.26
CA GLU A 14 8.42 1.45 -8.72
C GLU A 14 7.41 2.46 -9.31
N ASN A 15 6.26 2.64 -8.66
CA ASN A 15 5.17 3.48 -9.21
C ASN A 15 5.31 4.96 -8.86
N LEU A 16 5.83 5.28 -7.67
CA LEU A 16 5.88 6.64 -7.11
C LEU A 16 7.25 6.91 -6.44
N PRO A 17 8.37 6.84 -7.19
CA PRO A 17 9.72 6.89 -6.59
C PRO A 17 10.00 8.20 -5.84
N LYS A 18 9.43 9.32 -6.31
CA LYS A 18 9.56 10.64 -5.66
C LYS A 18 8.88 10.63 -4.29
N LEU A 19 7.62 10.22 -4.24
CA LEU A 19 6.85 10.13 -3.00
C LEU A 19 7.45 9.09 -2.04
N PHE A 20 7.88 7.94 -2.55
CA PHE A 20 8.56 6.92 -1.76
C PHE A 20 9.82 7.46 -1.07
N THR A 21 10.67 8.18 -1.81
CA THR A 21 11.88 8.82 -1.27
C THR A 21 11.52 9.86 -0.20
N HIS A 22 10.47 10.65 -0.44
CA HIS A 22 9.96 11.62 0.54
C HIS A 22 9.47 10.93 1.82
N PHE A 23 8.73 9.83 1.71
CA PHE A 23 8.25 9.06 2.87
C PHE A 23 9.41 8.46 3.65
N LYS A 24 10.41 7.88 2.98
CA LYS A 24 11.63 7.37 3.64
C LYS A 24 12.39 8.47 4.35
N LYS A 25 12.53 9.66 3.75
CA LYS A 25 13.20 10.81 4.37
C LYS A 25 12.47 11.30 5.63
N ASN A 26 11.15 11.24 5.64
CA ASN A 26 10.32 11.65 6.78
C ASN A 26 10.07 10.51 7.78
N SER A 27 10.71 9.35 7.62
CA SER A 27 10.47 8.15 8.45
C SER A 27 9.00 7.74 8.51
N LEU A 28 8.24 7.99 7.44
CA LEU A 28 6.84 7.59 7.35
C LEU A 28 6.75 6.15 6.85
N THR A 29 6.28 5.25 7.70
CA THR A 29 6.21 3.82 7.44
C THR A 29 4.78 3.37 7.13
N PRO A 30 4.57 2.31 6.33
CA PRO A 30 3.23 1.87 5.91
C PRO A 30 2.27 1.52 7.06
N ASP A 31 2.77 1.09 8.21
CA ASP A 31 1.94 0.75 9.38
C ASP A 31 1.06 1.91 9.87
N ILE A 32 1.46 3.15 9.62
CA ILE A 32 0.74 4.36 10.04
C ILE A 32 -0.63 4.49 9.34
N TYR A 33 -0.74 4.09 8.08
CA TYR A 33 -1.95 4.30 7.26
C TYR A 33 -2.50 3.00 6.66
N LEU A 34 -1.63 2.06 6.28
CA LEU A 34 -2.00 0.91 5.47
C LEU A 34 -2.74 -0.17 6.27
N ILE A 35 -2.49 -0.30 7.58
CA ILE A 35 -3.14 -1.33 8.42
C ILE A 35 -4.66 -1.17 8.38
N ASP A 36 -5.16 0.03 8.69
CA ASP A 36 -6.60 0.30 8.72
C ASP A 36 -7.23 0.14 7.33
N TRP A 37 -6.53 0.61 6.29
CA TRP A 37 -6.99 0.49 4.90
C TRP A 37 -7.20 -0.97 4.50
N ILE A 38 -6.21 -1.83 4.76
CA ILE A 38 -6.27 -3.24 4.34
C ILE A 38 -7.18 -4.05 5.27
N PHE A 39 -7.07 -3.88 6.58
CA PHE A 39 -7.80 -4.70 7.55
C PHE A 39 -9.32 -4.48 7.49
N THR A 40 -9.75 -3.25 7.21
CA THR A 40 -11.17 -2.92 7.05
C THR A 40 -11.64 -2.93 5.61
N LEU A 41 -10.78 -3.38 4.67
CA LEU A 41 -11.04 -3.31 3.23
C LEU A 41 -11.53 -1.91 2.82
N TYR A 42 -10.90 -0.86 3.35
CA TYR A 42 -11.24 0.55 3.13
C TYR A 42 -12.57 1.05 3.70
N SER A 43 -13.43 0.21 4.30
CA SER A 43 -14.74 0.65 4.81
C SER A 43 -14.68 1.69 5.95
N LYS A 44 -13.59 1.69 6.73
CA LYS A 44 -13.36 2.73 7.76
C LYS A 44 -12.79 4.02 7.18
N SER A 45 -12.12 3.95 6.03
CA SER A 45 -11.26 5.01 5.51
C SER A 45 -11.84 5.75 4.31
N LEU A 46 -12.84 5.18 3.63
CA LEU A 46 -13.48 5.73 2.45
C LEU A 46 -15.01 5.71 2.60
N PRO A 47 -15.73 6.58 1.85
CA PRO A 47 -17.19 6.50 1.75
C PRO A 47 -17.65 5.10 1.32
N LEU A 48 -18.78 4.65 1.85
CA LEU A 48 -19.28 3.29 1.66
C LEU A 48 -19.42 2.92 0.18
N ASP A 49 -19.97 3.82 -0.65
CA ASP A 49 -20.15 3.57 -2.10
C ASP A 49 -18.82 3.30 -2.81
N LEU A 50 -17.76 4.04 -2.43
CA LEU A 50 -16.41 3.84 -2.98
C LEU A 50 -15.80 2.54 -2.46
N ALA A 51 -15.96 2.25 -1.16
CA ALA A 51 -15.50 0.99 -0.56
C ALA A 51 -16.17 -0.22 -1.23
N CYS A 52 -17.49 -0.17 -1.51
CA CYS A 52 -18.20 -1.23 -2.21
C CYS A 52 -17.65 -1.47 -3.63
N ARG A 53 -17.36 -0.40 -4.39
CA ARG A 53 -16.72 -0.55 -5.71
C ARG A 53 -15.34 -1.21 -5.61
N ILE A 54 -14.57 -0.90 -4.56
CA ILE A 54 -13.28 -1.54 -4.30
C ILE A 54 -13.49 -3.02 -3.97
N TRP A 55 -14.53 -3.36 -3.20
CA TRP A 55 -14.87 -4.74 -2.85
C TRP A 55 -15.24 -5.58 -4.08
N ASP A 56 -16.01 -5.02 -5.01
CA ASP A 56 -16.37 -5.72 -6.26
C ASP A 56 -15.13 -6.20 -7.02
N VAL A 57 -14.13 -5.33 -7.12
CA VAL A 57 -12.88 -5.65 -7.82
C VAL A 57 -11.96 -6.51 -6.96
N PHE A 58 -11.92 -6.32 -5.65
CA PHE A 58 -11.24 -7.22 -4.73
C PHE A 58 -11.77 -8.66 -4.83
N CYS A 59 -13.09 -8.85 -4.94
CA CYS A 59 -13.67 -10.17 -5.15
C CYS A 59 -13.26 -10.80 -6.49
N ARG A 60 -12.94 -10.00 -7.51
CA ARG A 60 -12.46 -10.46 -8.82
C ARG A 60 -10.96 -10.75 -8.85
N ASP A 61 -10.15 -9.83 -8.32
CA ASP A 61 -8.69 -9.79 -8.50
C ASP A 61 -7.91 -10.21 -7.24
N GLY A 62 -8.58 -10.35 -6.11
CA GLY A 62 -8.00 -10.74 -4.82
C GLY A 62 -7.24 -9.63 -4.10
N GLU A 63 -6.42 -10.03 -3.11
CA GLU A 63 -5.72 -9.12 -2.19
C GLU A 63 -4.81 -8.10 -2.87
N GLU A 64 -4.25 -8.43 -4.04
CA GLU A 64 -3.42 -7.51 -4.83
C GLU A 64 -4.14 -6.18 -5.08
N PHE A 65 -5.45 -6.23 -5.35
CA PHE A 65 -6.23 -5.05 -5.65
C PHE A 65 -6.32 -4.07 -4.47
N LEU A 66 -6.25 -4.58 -3.23
CA LEU A 66 -6.23 -3.72 -2.04
C LEU A 66 -4.93 -2.90 -1.99
N PHE A 67 -3.78 -3.51 -2.29
CA PHE A 67 -2.50 -2.80 -2.33
C PHE A 67 -2.37 -1.88 -3.54
N ARG A 68 -2.93 -2.29 -4.69
CA ARG A 68 -3.05 -1.42 -5.86
C ARG A 68 -3.92 -0.18 -5.56
N THR A 69 -4.98 -0.36 -4.79
CA THR A 69 -5.85 0.74 -4.33
C THR A 69 -5.09 1.72 -3.44
N ALA A 70 -4.28 1.22 -2.50
CA ALA A 70 -3.44 2.07 -1.66
C ALA A 70 -2.48 2.93 -2.48
N LEU A 71 -1.81 2.33 -3.47
CA LEU A 71 -0.93 3.05 -4.40
C LEU A 71 -1.71 4.07 -5.24
N GLY A 72 -2.93 3.75 -5.66
CA GLY A 72 -3.81 4.67 -6.40
C GLY A 72 -4.18 5.90 -5.56
N ILE A 73 -4.49 5.72 -4.28
CA ILE A 73 -4.77 6.84 -3.36
C ILE A 73 -3.52 7.69 -3.16
N LEU A 74 -2.35 7.07 -2.92
CA LEU A 74 -1.09 7.80 -2.78
C LEU A 74 -0.73 8.59 -4.04
N ARG A 75 -0.98 8.01 -5.22
CA ARG A 75 -0.78 8.68 -6.51
C ARG A 75 -1.73 9.86 -6.71
N LEU A 76 -3.01 9.72 -6.34
CA LEU A 76 -4.00 10.78 -6.45
C LEU A 76 -3.57 12.03 -5.66
N PHE A 77 -2.90 11.82 -4.53
CA PHE A 77 -2.46 12.88 -3.62
C PHE A 77 -0.95 13.15 -3.64
N GLU A 78 -0.20 12.62 -4.62
CA GLU A 78 1.27 12.70 -4.64
C GLU A 78 1.77 14.14 -4.52
N ASP A 79 1.14 15.07 -5.25
CA ASP A 79 1.54 16.48 -5.29
C ASP A 79 1.43 17.20 -3.95
N ILE A 80 0.41 16.87 -3.15
CA ILE A 80 0.21 17.49 -1.83
C ILE A 80 1.03 16.77 -0.77
N LEU A 81 1.11 15.42 -0.83
CA LEU A 81 1.86 14.62 0.13
C LEU A 81 3.37 14.92 0.08
N THR A 82 3.92 15.20 -1.11
CA THR A 82 5.33 15.57 -1.29
C THR A 82 5.69 16.91 -0.64
N ARG A 83 4.71 17.75 -0.33
CA ARG A 83 4.90 19.07 0.30
C ARG A 83 4.67 19.06 1.80
N MET A 84 4.12 17.97 2.34
CA MET A 84 3.82 17.81 3.75
C MET A 84 5.02 17.23 4.52
N ASP A 85 5.11 17.56 5.81
CA ASP A 85 6.01 16.87 6.74
C ASP A 85 5.37 15.57 7.27
N PHE A 86 6.11 14.84 8.11
CA PHE A 86 5.64 13.60 8.74
C PHE A 86 4.25 13.73 9.40
N ILE A 87 4.03 14.78 10.20
CA ILE A 87 2.79 14.93 11.00
C ILE A 87 1.61 15.14 10.06
N HIS A 88 1.76 16.04 9.09
CA HIS A 88 0.69 16.36 8.16
C HIS A 88 0.37 15.19 7.22
N VAL A 89 1.37 14.45 6.75
CA VAL A 89 1.13 13.23 5.97
C VAL A 89 0.39 12.17 6.79
N ALA A 90 0.83 11.91 8.04
CA ALA A 90 0.19 10.92 8.90
C ALA A 90 -1.27 11.29 9.19
N GLN A 91 -1.56 12.55 9.49
CA GLN A 91 -2.93 13.03 9.70
C GLN A 91 -3.79 12.91 8.44
N PHE A 92 -3.24 13.29 7.28
CA PHE A 92 -3.96 13.22 6.01
C PHE A 92 -4.31 11.77 5.63
N LEU A 93 -3.34 10.85 5.70
CA LEU A 93 -3.56 9.46 5.28
C LEU A 93 -4.41 8.64 6.26
N THR A 94 -4.42 9.00 7.55
CA THR A 94 -5.31 8.37 8.54
C THR A 94 -6.73 8.91 8.48
N ARG A 95 -6.96 10.03 7.78
CA ARG A 95 -8.26 10.68 7.65
C ARG A 95 -8.43 11.31 6.26
N LEU A 96 -8.65 10.45 5.28
CA LEU A 96 -8.84 10.85 3.88
C LEU A 96 -10.09 11.74 3.71
N PRO A 97 -10.13 12.60 2.68
CA PRO A 97 -11.31 13.40 2.37
C PRO A 97 -12.56 12.54 2.14
N GLU A 98 -13.71 13.00 2.63
CA GLU A 98 -15.00 12.31 2.47
C GLU A 98 -15.56 12.47 1.04
N ASP A 99 -15.17 13.51 0.33
CA ASP A 99 -15.62 13.89 -1.00
C ASP A 99 -14.68 13.38 -2.11
N LEU A 100 -14.28 12.11 -2.03
CA LEU A 100 -13.42 11.47 -3.02
C LEU A 100 -14.22 11.00 -4.25
N PRO A 101 -14.06 11.64 -5.43
CA PRO A 101 -14.75 11.20 -6.64
C PRO A 101 -14.22 9.83 -7.08
N ALA A 102 -15.12 8.85 -7.12
CA ALA A 102 -14.76 7.46 -7.40
C ALA A 102 -14.03 7.30 -8.74
N ASP A 103 -14.42 8.07 -9.76
CA ASP A 103 -13.81 7.94 -11.09
C ASP A 103 -12.35 8.42 -11.12
N GLU A 104 -11.98 9.44 -10.35
CA GLU A 104 -10.59 9.88 -10.24
C GLU A 104 -9.76 8.87 -9.44
N VAL A 105 -10.33 8.33 -8.35
CA VAL A 105 -9.69 7.26 -7.57
C VAL A 105 -9.42 6.06 -8.47
N PHE A 106 -10.42 5.56 -9.20
CA PHE A 106 -10.26 4.41 -10.09
C PHE A 106 -9.34 4.69 -11.28
N ALA A 107 -9.33 5.91 -11.82
CA ALA A 107 -8.37 6.31 -12.85
C ALA A 107 -6.92 6.26 -12.31
N SER A 108 -6.71 6.73 -11.07
CA SER A 108 -5.42 6.66 -10.40
C SER A 108 -4.99 5.21 -10.13
N ILE A 109 -5.90 4.37 -9.65
CA ILE A 109 -5.67 2.92 -9.45
C ILE A 109 -5.31 2.23 -10.77
N ALA A 110 -6.01 2.56 -11.86
CA ALA A 110 -5.75 1.98 -13.17
C ALA A 110 -4.34 2.31 -13.69
N ALA A 111 -3.80 3.49 -13.36
CA ALA A 111 -2.45 3.90 -13.73
C ALA A 111 -1.35 3.12 -12.97
N VAL A 112 -1.65 2.56 -11.80
CA VAL A 112 -0.71 1.75 -11.02
C VAL A 112 -0.42 0.42 -11.71
N GLN A 113 0.87 0.09 -11.79
CA GLN A 113 1.39 -1.17 -12.33
C GLN A 113 1.80 -2.11 -11.18
N MET A 114 1.20 -3.30 -11.13
CA MET A 114 1.50 -4.34 -10.12
C MET A 114 2.52 -5.38 -10.65
N GLN A 115 3.53 -4.89 -11.38
CA GLN A 115 4.63 -5.69 -11.91
C GLN A 115 5.94 -4.95 -11.70
N SER A 116 6.92 -5.59 -11.04
CA SER A 116 8.29 -5.07 -10.89
C SER A 116 9.29 -6.11 -11.36
N ARG A 117 10.23 -5.71 -12.24
CA ARG A 117 11.26 -6.59 -12.84
C ARG A 117 10.69 -7.93 -13.38
N ASN A 118 9.55 -7.86 -14.08
CA ASN A 118 8.80 -9.02 -14.61
C ASN A 118 8.19 -9.97 -13.58
N LYS A 119 8.17 -9.58 -12.30
CA LYS A 119 7.47 -10.32 -11.23
C LYS A 119 6.16 -9.64 -10.89
N LYS A 120 5.09 -10.42 -10.83
CA LYS A 120 3.77 -9.98 -10.32
C LYS A 120 3.75 -9.98 -8.80
N TRP A 121 2.74 -9.32 -8.22
CA TRP A 121 2.51 -9.27 -6.76
C TRP A 121 2.71 -10.61 -6.06
N ALA A 122 2.00 -11.65 -6.49
CA ALA A 122 2.06 -12.97 -5.85
C ALA A 122 3.47 -13.55 -5.83
N GLN A 123 4.27 -13.32 -6.88
CA GLN A 123 5.65 -13.82 -6.96
C GLN A 123 6.58 -13.02 -6.04
N VAL A 124 6.40 -11.71 -5.96
CA VAL A 124 7.16 -10.83 -5.04
C VAL A 124 6.85 -11.19 -3.59
N LEU A 125 5.57 -11.31 -3.23
CA LEU A 125 5.14 -11.68 -1.90
C LEU A 125 5.64 -13.06 -1.49
N THR A 126 5.53 -14.06 -2.38
CA THR A 126 6.03 -15.41 -2.12
C THR A 126 7.54 -15.44 -1.88
N ALA A 127 8.31 -14.68 -2.68
CA ALA A 127 9.75 -14.60 -2.49
C ALA A 127 10.10 -14.01 -1.11
N LEU A 128 9.48 -12.88 -0.74
CA LEU A 128 9.71 -12.24 0.56
C LEU A 128 9.29 -13.14 1.74
N GLN A 129 8.19 -13.88 1.61
CA GLN A 129 7.76 -14.85 2.63
C GLN A 129 8.76 -16.00 2.79
N ARG A 130 9.37 -16.47 1.69
CA ARG A 130 10.41 -17.51 1.75
C ARG A 130 11.65 -16.98 2.45
N ASP A 131 12.13 -15.80 2.07
CA ASP A 131 13.34 -15.19 2.62
C ASP A 131 13.17 -14.91 4.13
N SER A 132 11.99 -14.45 4.56
CA SER A 132 11.66 -14.26 5.98
C SER A 132 11.72 -15.56 6.80
N ARG A 133 11.22 -16.68 6.23
CA ARG A 133 11.25 -18.00 6.90
C ARG A 133 12.65 -18.57 7.01
N GLU A 134 13.51 -18.32 6.02
CA GLU A 134 14.90 -18.75 6.02
C GLU A 134 15.71 -18.01 7.11
N MET A 135 15.46 -16.71 7.29
CA MET A 135 16.08 -15.92 8.37
C MET A 135 15.72 -16.45 9.76
N GLU A 136 14.44 -16.76 10.01
CA GLU A 136 13.99 -17.31 11.31
C GLU A 136 14.63 -18.66 11.62
N LYS A 137 14.80 -19.53 10.60
CA LYS A 137 15.46 -20.84 10.76
C LYS A 137 16.97 -20.74 10.96
N GLY A 138 17.60 -19.67 10.46
CA GLY A 138 19.03 -19.40 10.61
C GLY A 138 19.41 -18.75 11.94
N SER A 139 18.45 -18.26 12.73
CA SER A 139 18.71 -17.63 14.03
C SER A 139 19.20 -18.67 15.07
N PRO A 140 20.37 -18.46 15.73
CA PRO A 140 20.94 -19.41 16.70
C PRO A 140 20.10 -19.61 17.98
N SER A 141 19.07 -18.80 18.19
CA SER A 141 18.31 -18.66 19.43
C SER A 141 17.43 -19.87 19.82
N LEU A 142 17.36 -20.91 18.99
CA LEU A 142 16.58 -22.12 19.23
C LEU A 142 17.44 -23.37 19.50
N ARG A 143 18.74 -23.20 19.77
CA ARG A 143 19.63 -24.28 20.24
C ARG A 143 19.91 -24.12 21.73
N HIS A 144 18.90 -24.31 22.57
CA HIS A 144 19.08 -24.56 24.00
C HIS A 144 18.03 -25.55 24.49
#